data_AF-A0A7S3K4L3-F1
#
_entry.id   AF-A0A7S3K4L3-F1
#
_cell.length_a   1.000
_cell.length_b   1.000
_cell.length_c   1.000
_cell.angle_alpha   90.00
_cell.angle_beta   90.00
_cell.angle_gamma   90.00
#
_symmetry.space_group_name_H-M   'P 1'
#
loop_
_entity.id
_entity.type
_entity.pdbx_description
1 polymer ?
#
loop_
_entity_poly.entity_id
_entity_poly.type
_entity_poly.pdbx_seq_one_letter_code
_entity_poly.pdbx_strand_id
1 'polypeptide(L)'
;GAFLDPRVENYFDSEFFRTKHVEVASMDPQQRLLMDVGYEALYGAGFNRKSLADANVGTFTACMNMDAPALAPKNHDLNAYVMMGSGYSALGARVSYAFAMNGPCLVFDTACSS
;
A
#
# COMPACT_ATOMS: atom_id res chain seq x y z
N GLY A 1 -7.62 -5.75 -23.80
CA GLY A 1 -7.18 -5.79 -22.39
C GLY A 1 -7.80 -4.64 -21.65
N ALA A 2 -7.71 -4.64 -20.32
CA ALA A 2 -8.11 -3.53 -19.47
C ALA A 2 -6.90 -3.12 -18.62
N PHE A 3 -6.59 -1.83 -18.60
CA PHE A 3 -5.48 -1.26 -17.85
C PHE A 3 -6.00 -0.05 -17.08
N LEU A 4 -5.41 0.20 -15.91
CA LEU A 4 -5.62 1.46 -15.21
C LEU A 4 -5.00 2.61 -16.03
N ASP A 5 -5.49 3.83 -15.80
CA ASP A 5 -4.90 5.01 -16.43
C ASP A 5 -3.41 5.12 -16.03
N PRO A 6 -2.46 5.25 -16.97
CA PRO A 6 -1.02 5.29 -16.65
C PRO A 6 -0.61 6.38 -15.67
N ARG A 7 -1.43 7.43 -15.53
CA ARG A 7 -1.18 8.49 -14.55
C ARG A 7 -1.35 8.00 -13.11
N VAL A 8 -2.19 6.98 -12.89
CA VAL A 8 -2.44 6.36 -11.58
C VAL A 8 -1.16 5.80 -10.98
N GLU A 9 -0.24 5.28 -11.80
CA GLU A 9 1.07 4.80 -11.32
C GLU A 9 1.98 5.93 -10.80
N ASN A 10 1.70 7.18 -11.17
CA ASN A 10 2.50 8.35 -10.81
C ASN A 10 1.83 9.24 -9.75
N TYR A 11 0.54 9.02 -9.46
CA TYR A 11 -0.15 9.74 -8.40
C TYR A 11 -0.01 8.96 -7.08
N PHE A 12 0.72 9.55 -6.15
CA PHE A 12 0.74 9.14 -4.76
C PHE A 12 1.09 10.35 -3.90
N ASP A 13 0.22 10.68 -2.94
CA ASP A 13 0.46 11.81 -2.04
C ASP A 13 1.43 11.41 -0.93
N SER A 14 2.72 11.46 -1.26
CA SER A 14 3.80 11.07 -0.35
C SER A 14 3.84 11.93 0.92
N GLU A 15 3.44 13.21 0.83
CA GLU A 15 3.44 14.12 1.97
C GLU A 15 2.32 13.75 2.95
N PHE A 16 1.11 13.51 2.43
CA PHE A 16 -0.02 13.05 3.23
C PHE A 16 0.29 11.76 3.98
N PHE A 17 0.93 10.78 3.33
CA PHE A 17 1.33 9.52 3.96
C PHE A 17 2.67 9.56 4.71
N ARG A 18 3.35 10.71 4.73
CA ARG A 18 4.67 10.89 5.38
C ARG A 18 5.72 9.89 4.88
N THR A 19 5.65 9.55 3.59
CA THR A 19 6.55 8.60 2.93
C THR A 19 7.63 9.38 2.17
N LYS A 20 8.90 8.98 2.31
CA LYS A 20 9.99 9.69 1.61
C LYS A 20 9.97 9.37 0.12
N HIS A 21 10.38 10.32 -0.74
CA HIS A 21 10.45 10.08 -2.19
C HIS A 21 11.27 8.85 -2.59
N VAL A 22 12.39 8.61 -1.91
CA VAL A 22 13.22 7.42 -2.14
C VAL A 22 12.50 6.12 -1.78
N GLU A 23 11.60 6.15 -0.79
CA GLU A 23 10.77 5.01 -0.43
C GLU A 23 9.66 4.81 -1.46
N VAL A 24 8.98 5.89 -1.86
CA VAL A 24 7.93 5.86 -2.90
C VAL A 24 8.45 5.25 -4.21
N ALA A 25 9.69 5.59 -4.60
CA ALA A 25 10.32 5.05 -5.80
C ALA A 25 10.57 3.53 -5.73
N SER A 26 10.66 2.96 -4.53
CA SER A 26 10.80 1.52 -4.31
C SER A 26 9.46 0.82 -4.04
N MET A 27 8.34 1.56 -3.92
CA MET A 27 7.02 0.99 -3.62
C MET A 27 6.33 0.44 -4.87
N ASP A 28 5.86 -0.79 -4.76
CA ASP A 28 4.91 -1.41 -5.68
C ASP A 28 3.71 -0.45 -5.90
N PRO A 29 3.34 -0.13 -7.15
CA PRO A 29 2.13 0.65 -7.45
C PRO A 29 0.87 0.14 -6.75
N GLN A 30 0.73 -1.17 -6.52
CA GLN A 30 -0.38 -1.77 -5.79
C GLN A 30 -0.46 -1.27 -4.34
N GLN A 31 0.68 -1.10 -3.67
CA GLN A 31 0.71 -0.56 -2.31
C GLN A 31 0.29 0.90 -2.26
N ARG A 32 0.75 1.71 -3.23
CA ARG A 32 0.40 3.14 -3.32
C ARG A 32 -1.09 3.33 -3.57
N LEU A 33 -1.62 2.59 -4.55
CA LEU A 33 -3.04 2.56 -4.87
C LEU A 33 -3.91 2.12 -3.69
N LEU A 34 -3.50 1.07 -2.99
CA LEU A 34 -4.23 0.57 -1.83
C LEU A 34 -4.30 1.62 -0.71
N MET A 35 -3.23 2.39 -0.50
CA MET A 35 -3.21 3.47 0.49
C MET A 35 -4.15 4.62 0.11
N ASP A 36 -4.12 5.07 -1.15
CA ASP A 36 -5.00 6.13 -1.65
C ASP A 36 -6.48 5.72 -1.59
N VAL A 37 -6.83 4.57 -2.18
CA VAL A 37 -8.22 4.09 -2.20
C VAL A 37 -8.71 3.72 -0.79
N GLY A 38 -7.83 3.17 0.05
CA GLY A 38 -8.13 2.90 1.45
C GLY A 38 -8.44 4.18 2.23
N TYR A 39 -7.71 5.26 1.98
CA TYR A 39 -8.02 6.57 2.54
C TYR A 39 -9.40 7.06 2.09
N GLU A 40 -9.65 7.06 0.77
CA GLU A 40 -10.91 7.54 0.19
C GLU A 40 -12.11 6.78 0.75
N ALA A 41 -12.00 5.45 0.87
CA ALA A 41 -13.06 4.61 1.41
C ALA A 41 -13.35 4.93 2.89
N LEU A 42 -12.30 5.02 3.71
CA LEU A 42 -12.44 5.35 5.13
C LEU A 42 -13.02 6.75 5.33
N TYR A 43 -12.52 7.73 4.57
CA TYR A 43 -13.00 9.11 4.63
C TYR A 43 -14.44 9.24 4.13
N GLY A 44 -14.80 8.56 3.04
CA GLY A 44 -16.16 8.48 2.54
C GLY A 44 -17.14 7.85 3.54
N ALA A 45 -16.65 6.95 4.40
CA ALA A 45 -17.42 6.38 5.51
C ALA A 45 -17.47 7.28 6.77
N GLY A 46 -16.88 8.48 6.72
CA GLY A 46 -16.86 9.45 7.82
C GLY A 46 -15.74 9.25 8.84
N PHE A 47 -14.81 8.31 8.61
CA PHE A 47 -13.63 8.15 9.44
C PHE A 47 -12.55 9.18 9.09
N ASN A 48 -11.74 9.51 10.08
CA ASN A 48 -10.54 10.32 9.87
C ASN A 48 -9.37 9.71 10.65
N ARG A 49 -8.16 10.23 10.42
CA ARG A 49 -6.95 9.74 11.10
C ARG A 49 -7.07 9.75 12.63
N LYS A 50 -7.76 10.75 13.22
CA LYS A 50 -7.92 10.82 14.67
C LYS A 50 -8.88 9.78 15.22
N SER A 51 -9.94 9.44 14.47
CA SER A 51 -10.89 8.40 14.89
C SER A 51 -10.34 6.98 14.75
N LEU A 52 -9.36 6.78 13.87
CA LEU A 52 -8.75 5.48 13.60
C LEU A 52 -7.47 5.25 14.42
N ALA A 53 -6.78 6.32 14.83
CA ALA A 53 -5.58 6.23 15.63
C ALA A 53 -5.84 5.44 16.92
N ASP A 54 -5.01 4.42 17.13
CA ASP A 54 -5.05 3.45 18.21
C ASP A 54 -6.33 2.61 18.32
N ALA A 55 -7.24 2.71 17.34
CA ALA A 55 -8.46 1.93 17.32
C ALA A 55 -8.17 0.44 17.03
N ASN A 56 -8.99 -0.44 17.61
CA ASN A 56 -8.97 -1.87 17.30
C ASN A 56 -9.66 -2.15 15.95
N VAL A 57 -9.07 -1.62 14.88
CA VAL A 57 -9.50 -1.79 13.49
C VAL A 57 -8.45 -2.64 12.79
N GLY A 58 -8.88 -3.71 12.13
CA GLY A 58 -7.99 -4.59 11.40
C GLY A 58 -7.88 -4.22 9.92
N THR A 59 -6.77 -4.63 9.30
CA THR A 59 -6.56 -4.59 7.85
C THR A 59 -6.51 -6.01 7.30
N PHE A 60 -7.34 -6.26 6.29
CA PHE A 60 -7.46 -7.55 5.62
C PHE A 60 -7.32 -7.27 4.13
N THR A 61 -6.20 -7.68 3.58
CA THR A 61 -5.83 -7.38 2.19
C THR A 61 -5.57 -8.68 1.45
N ALA A 62 -5.80 -8.68 0.16
CA ALA A 62 -5.58 -9.86 -0.65
C ALA A 62 -4.80 -9.47 -1.90
N CYS A 63 -3.80 -10.26 -2.25
CA CYS A 63 -2.96 -10.02 -3.42
C CYS A 63 -2.42 -11.34 -3.92
N MET A 64 -2.54 -11.55 -5.23
CA MET A 64 -2.06 -12.76 -5.90
C MET A 64 -0.70 -12.53 -6.58
N ASN A 65 -0.49 -11.36 -7.18
CA ASN A 65 0.68 -11.10 -8.03
C ASN A 65 1.61 -10.06 -7.41
N MET A 66 2.90 -10.39 -7.37
CA MET A 66 3.97 -9.48 -6.91
C MET A 66 5.01 -9.31 -8.01
N ASP A 67 4.61 -8.59 -9.06
CA ASP A 67 5.43 -8.41 -10.25
C ASP A 67 6.46 -7.27 -10.11
N ALA A 68 6.24 -6.33 -9.18
CA ALA A 68 7.09 -5.16 -8.99
C ALA A 68 8.60 -5.49 -8.81
N PRO A 69 9.03 -6.50 -8.01
CA PRO A 69 10.44 -6.88 -7.94
C PRO A 69 11.02 -7.33 -9.28
N ALA A 70 10.24 -8.08 -10.08
CA ALA A 70 10.69 -8.63 -11.36
C ALA A 70 10.75 -7.57 -12.45
N LEU A 71 9.91 -6.54 -12.35
CA LEU A 71 9.84 -5.41 -13.28
C LEU A 71 10.78 -4.26 -12.89
N ALA A 72 11.43 -4.32 -11.72
CA ALA A 72 12.37 -3.31 -11.29
C ALA A 72 13.58 -3.23 -12.24
N PRO A 73 14.12 -2.01 -12.52
CA PRO A 73 15.32 -1.85 -13.33
C PRO A 73 16.49 -2.68 -12.75
N LYS A 74 17.30 -3.31 -13.62
CA LYS A 74 18.48 -4.09 -13.18
C LYS A 74 19.51 -3.26 -12.39
N ASN A 75 19.50 -1.94 -12.56
CA ASN A 75 20.34 -0.99 -11.84
C ASN A 75 19.58 -0.28 -10.71
N HIS A 76 18.48 -0.87 -10.20
CA HIS A 76 17.77 -0.29 -9.06
C HIS A 76 18.70 -0.30 -7.85
N ASP A 77 18.99 0.89 -7.31
CA ASP A 77 19.82 1.04 -6.12
C ASP A 77 19.18 0.29 -4.95
N LEU A 78 19.80 -0.83 -4.57
CA LEU A 78 19.40 -1.59 -3.40
C LEU A 78 19.50 -0.69 -2.17
N ASN A 79 18.36 -0.41 -1.58
CA ASN A 79 18.24 0.43 -0.42
C ASN A 79 17.31 -0.23 0.62
N ALA A 80 17.26 0.34 1.82
CA ALA A 80 16.48 -0.23 2.93
C ALA A 80 14.97 -0.34 2.65
N TYR A 81 14.44 0.40 1.67
CA TYR A 81 13.03 0.43 1.32
C TYR A 81 12.63 -0.66 0.33
N VAL A 82 13.57 -1.29 -0.40
CA VAL A 82 13.24 -2.28 -1.44
C VAL A 82 12.42 -3.45 -0.87
N MET A 83 12.87 -4.01 0.27
CA MET A 83 12.17 -5.12 0.92
C MET A 83 10.74 -4.76 1.33
N MET A 84 10.54 -3.57 1.90
CA MET A 84 9.21 -3.07 2.31
C MET A 84 8.38 -2.59 1.12
N GLY A 85 9.02 -2.17 0.03
CA GLY A 85 8.38 -1.66 -1.16
C GLY A 85 7.76 -2.76 -2.02
N SER A 86 8.19 -4.01 -1.84
CA SER A 86 7.71 -5.14 -2.62
C SER A 86 7.37 -6.38 -1.79
N GLY A 87 7.17 -6.25 -0.49
CA GLY A 87 6.77 -7.37 0.38
C GLY A 87 5.25 -7.54 0.44
N TYR A 88 4.78 -8.79 0.44
CA TYR A 88 3.34 -9.11 0.60
C TYR A 88 2.75 -8.49 1.88
N SER A 89 3.47 -8.60 2.99
CA SER A 89 3.05 -8.06 4.29
C SER A 89 2.88 -6.53 4.29
N ALA A 90 3.58 -5.82 3.40
CA ALA A 90 3.55 -4.38 3.35
C ALA A 90 2.22 -3.82 2.82
N LEU A 91 1.43 -4.59 2.06
CA LEU A 91 0.12 -4.17 1.57
C LEU A 91 -0.82 -3.78 2.72
N GLY A 92 -1.10 -4.72 3.63
CA GLY A 92 -1.92 -4.46 4.82
C GLY A 92 -1.20 -3.58 5.84
N ALA A 93 0.10 -3.82 6.07
CA ALA A 93 0.84 -3.13 7.12
C ALA A 93 0.97 -1.62 6.87
N ARG A 94 1.12 -1.19 5.62
CA ARG A 94 1.22 0.24 5.29
C ARG A 94 -0.09 0.98 5.52
N VAL A 95 -1.23 0.37 5.23
CA VAL A 95 -2.55 0.94 5.56
C VAL A 95 -2.71 1.03 7.08
N SER A 96 -2.41 -0.06 7.80
CA SER A 96 -2.47 -0.08 9.27
C SER A 96 -1.58 1.00 9.88
N TYR A 97 -0.36 1.13 9.39
CA TYR A 97 0.62 2.11 9.85
C TYR A 97 0.21 3.54 9.52
N ALA A 98 -0.26 3.80 8.29
CA ALA A 98 -0.67 5.14 7.86
C ALA A 98 -1.82 5.71 8.70
N PHE A 99 -2.74 4.86 9.15
CA PHE A 99 -3.90 5.26 9.96
C PHE A 99 -3.77 4.94 11.45
N ALA A 100 -2.59 4.44 11.88
CA ALA A 100 -2.31 4.04 13.26
C ALA A 100 -3.34 3.07 13.85
N MET A 101 -3.77 2.09 13.05
CA MET A 101 -4.73 1.07 13.47
C MET A 101 -4.01 -0.10 14.16
N ASN A 102 -4.56 -0.58 15.28
CA ASN A 102 -3.94 -1.59 16.15
C ASN A 102 -4.64 -2.95 16.15
N GLY A 103 -5.60 -3.17 15.23
CA GLY A 103 -6.26 -4.47 15.06
C GLY A 103 -5.42 -5.47 14.25
N PRO A 104 -6.00 -6.65 13.91
CA PRO A 104 -5.32 -7.66 13.10
C PRO A 104 -4.88 -7.11 11.73
N CYS A 105 -3.68 -7.47 11.27
CA CYS A 105 -3.16 -7.07 9.96
C CYS A 105 -2.78 -8.32 9.17
N LEU A 106 -3.58 -8.67 8.16
CA LEU A 106 -3.46 -9.91 7.40
C LEU A 106 -3.47 -9.66 5.90
N VAL A 107 -2.65 -10.45 5.20
CA VAL A 107 -2.58 -10.49 3.74
C VAL A 107 -2.85 -11.93 3.31
N PHE A 108 -3.77 -12.11 2.38
CA PHE A 108 -4.18 -13.43 1.88
C PHE A 108 -3.83 -13.57 0.39
N ASP A 109 -3.57 -14.81 0.00
CA ASP A 109 -3.52 -15.21 -1.40
C ASP A 109 -4.31 -16.51 -1.54
N THR A 110 -5.45 -16.42 -2.20
CA THR A 110 -6.25 -17.57 -2.61
C THR A 110 -6.50 -17.56 -4.11
N ALA A 111 -5.57 -16.97 -4.87
CA ALA A 111 -5.70 -16.71 -6.29
C ALA A 111 -6.97 -15.91 -6.63
N CYS A 112 -7.83 -16.41 -7.51
CA CYS A 112 -9.00 -15.68 -8.00
C CYS A 112 -10.13 -15.50 -6.97
N SER A 113 -10.07 -16.18 -5.81
CA SER A 113 -11.08 -16.07 -4.74
C SER A 113 -10.67 -15.12 -3.62
N SER A 114 -9.54 -14.43 -3.82
CA SER A 114 -8.97 -13.47 -2.89
C SER A 114 -9.82 -12.21 -2.75
#